data_AF-A0A832IKG0-F1
#
_entry.id   AF-A0A832IKG0-F1
#
_cell.length_a   1.000
_cell.length_b   1.000
_cell.length_c   1.000
_cell.angle_alpha   90.00
_cell.angle_beta   90.00
_cell.angle_gamma   90.00
#
_symmetry.space_group_name_H-M   'P 1'
#
loop_
_entity.id
_entity.type
_entity.pdbx_description
1 polymer ?
#
loop_
_entity_poly.entity_id
_entity_poly.type
_entity_poly.pdbx_seq_one_letter_code
_entity_poly.pdbx_strand_id
1 'polypeptide(L)' 'MKYLTEYRDPELAVKILAEIKKTVSKPWKIMEVCGGQTHSLVKNGILSVLPKEITMVHGPGCPVCVTPLHLID' A
#
# COMPACT_ATOMS: atom_id res chain seq x y z
N MET A 1 -8.69 20.38 -1.08
CA MET A 1 -7.87 19.67 -2.10
C MET A 1 -8.82 19.05 -3.12
N LYS A 2 -8.50 19.18 -4.41
CA LYS A 2 -9.24 18.53 -5.51
C LYS A 2 -9.21 17.01 -5.29
N TYR A 3 -10.33 16.32 -5.55
CA TYR A 3 -10.49 14.85 -5.48
C TYR A 3 -10.43 14.18 -4.09
N LEU A 4 -10.38 14.97 -3.00
CA LEU A 4 -10.22 14.40 -1.67
C LEU A 4 -11.47 13.65 -1.20
N THR A 5 -12.66 14.11 -1.60
CA THR A 5 -13.95 13.45 -1.31
C THR A 5 -14.17 12.22 -2.19
N GLU A 6 -13.80 12.30 -3.46
CA GLU A 6 -14.00 11.21 -4.44
C GLU A 6 -13.14 9.98 -4.12
N TYR A 7 -11.90 10.17 -3.68
CA TYR A 7 -11.00 9.05 -3.35
C TYR A 7 -11.03 8.63 -1.88
N ARG A 8 -11.73 9.36 -1.00
CA ARG A 8 -11.93 8.98 0.41
C ARG A 8 -13.36 8.52 0.64
N ASP A 9 -13.76 7.50 -0.10
CA ASP A 9 -15.06 6.86 -0.01
C ASP A 9 -14.91 5.43 0.55
N PRO A 10 -15.44 5.14 1.76
CA PRO A 10 -15.39 3.81 2.34
C PRO A 10 -16.23 2.79 1.57
N GLU A 11 -17.34 3.20 0.96
CA GLU A 11 -18.18 2.30 0.16
C GLU A 11 -17.44 1.85 -1.10
N LEU A 12 -16.75 2.78 -1.77
CA LEU A 12 -15.90 2.47 -2.91
C LEU A 12 -14.76 1.53 -2.51
N ALA A 13 -14.13 1.74 -1.35
CA ALA A 13 -13.07 0.87 -0.85
C ALA A 13 -13.56 -0.57 -0.64
N VAL A 14 -14.76 -0.75 -0.07
CA VAL A 14 -15.37 -2.08 0.11
C VAL A 14 -15.66 -2.75 -1.23
N LYS A 15 -16.19 -2.02 -2.21
CA LYS A 15 -16.44 -2.53 -3.57
C LYS A 15 -15.14 -2.99 -4.23
N ILE A 16 -14.09 -2.19 -4.18
CA ILE A 16 -12.77 -2.55 -4.73
C ILE A 16 -12.22 -3.79 -4.03
N LEU A 17 -12.33 -3.88 -2.71
CA LEU A 17 -11.85 -5.05 -1.97
C LEU A 17 -12.58 -6.34 -2.38
N ALA A 18 -13.89 -6.26 -2.66
CA ALA A 18 -14.66 -7.40 -3.16
C ALA A 18 -14.16 -7.85 -4.54
N GLU A 19 -13.85 -6.91 -5.43
CA GLU A 19 -13.31 -7.24 -6.75
C GLU A 19 -11.88 -7.81 -6.67
N ILE A 20 -11.05 -7.30 -5.77
CA ILE A 20 -9.72 -7.89 -5.50
C ILE A 20 -9.89 -9.35 -5.04
N LYS A 21 -10.78 -9.62 -4.08
CA LYS A 21 -11.06 -10.98 -3.59
C LYS A 21 -11.51 -11.95 -4.70
N LYS A 22 -12.31 -11.49 -5.66
CA LYS A 22 -12.75 -12.30 -6.81
C LYS A 22 -11.62 -12.53 -7.83
N THR A 23 -10.73 -11.56 -7.99
CA THR A 23 -9.69 -11.55 -9.03
C THR A 23 -8.47 -12.39 -8.66
N VAL A 24 -8.16 -12.47 -7.36
CA VAL A 24 -6.99 -13.18 -6.87
C VAL A 24 -7.14 -14.69 -7.09
N SER A 25 -6.34 -15.22 -8.02
CA SER A 25 -6.37 -16.63 -8.42
C SER A 25 -5.16 -17.45 -7.94
N LYS A 26 -4.16 -16.79 -7.36
CA LYS A 26 -2.91 -17.39 -6.88
C LYS A 26 -2.25 -16.45 -5.86
N PRO A 27 -1.25 -16.91 -5.10
CA PRO A 27 -0.46 -16.04 -4.25
C PRO A 27 0.27 -14.95 -5.06
N TRP A 28 0.23 -13.71 -4.57
CA TRP A 28 0.90 -12.55 -5.15
C TRP A 28 1.82 -11.89 -4.14
N LYS A 29 3.00 -11.46 -4.60
CA LYS A 29 3.87 -10.56 -3.86
C LYS A 29 3.89 -9.22 -4.60
N ILE A 30 3.41 -8.17 -3.94
CA ILE A 30 3.30 -6.83 -4.54
C ILE A 30 4.22 -5.90 -3.76
N MET A 31 5.18 -5.29 -4.44
CA MET A 31 6.11 -4.35 -3.82
C MET A 31 5.69 -2.91 -4.10
N GLU A 32 5.67 -2.10 -3.04
CA GLU A 32 5.65 -0.64 -3.15
C GLU A 32 7.02 -0.07 -2.76
N VAL A 33 7.34 1.13 -3.25
CA VAL A 33 8.63 1.80 -3.03
C VAL A 33 8.41 3.27 -2.67
N CYS A 34 7.39 3.54 -1.86
CA CYS A 34 7.06 4.88 -1.41
C CYS A 34 6.62 4.84 0.06
N GLY A 35 7.39 5.46 0.94
CA GLY A 35 7.06 5.51 2.37
C GLY A 35 5.66 6.08 2.67
N GLY A 36 5.16 6.99 1.83
CA GLY A 36 3.78 7.49 1.92
C GLY A 36 2.72 6.42 1.63
N GLN A 37 2.98 5.49 0.70
CA GLN A 37 2.12 4.34 0.44
C GLN A 37 2.18 3.34 1.59
N THR A 38 3.38 3.01 2.09
CA THR A 38 3.54 2.18 3.31
C THR A 38 2.72 2.74 4.46
N HIS A 39 2.87 4.05 4.75
CA HIS A 39 2.14 4.73 5.80
C HIS A 39 0.63 4.66 5.58
N SER A 40 0.14 4.90 4.37
CA SER A 40 -1.29 4.84 4.05
C SER A 40 -1.88 3.44 4.22
N LEU A 41 -1.16 2.40 3.78
CA LEU A 41 -1.60 1.00 3.92
C LEU A 41 -1.77 0.61 5.39
N VAL A 42 -0.79 0.96 6.23
CA VAL A 42 -0.81 0.66 7.67
C VAL A 42 -1.86 1.49 8.38
N LYS A 43 -1.85 2.81 8.17
CA LYS A 43 -2.76 3.76 8.85
C LYS A 43 -4.23 3.44 8.60
N ASN A 44 -4.57 3.03 7.39
CA ASN A 44 -5.95 2.70 7.02
C ASN A 44 -6.29 1.22 7.23
N GLY A 45 -5.38 0.42 7.82
CA GLY A 45 -5.63 -1.00 8.07
C GLY A 45 -5.81 -1.84 6.81
N ILE A 46 -5.32 -1.39 5.65
CA ILE A 46 -5.53 -2.10 4.37
C ILE A 46 -4.88 -3.49 4.41
N LEU A 47 -3.74 -3.61 5.08
CA LEU A 47 -3.02 -4.89 5.21
C LEU A 47 -3.84 -5.98 5.91
N SER A 48 -4.75 -5.64 6.83
CA SER A 48 -5.56 -6.63 7.56
C SER A 48 -6.79 -7.09 6.79
N VAL A 49 -7.23 -6.33 5.79
CA VAL A 49 -8.44 -6.63 5.00
C VAL A 49 -8.15 -7.26 3.64
N LEU A 50 -6.91 -7.16 3.16
CA LEU A 50 -6.46 -7.82 1.94
C LEU A 50 -6.61 -9.35 2.02
N PRO A 51 -6.85 -10.03 0.88
CA PRO A 51 -6.78 -11.49 0.80
C PRO A 51 -5.45 -12.04 1.30
N LYS A 52 -5.46 -13.22 1.94
CA LYS A 52 -4.26 -13.85 2.52
C LYS A 52 -3.24 -14.25 1.47
N GLU A 53 -3.69 -14.44 0.24
CA GLU A 53 -2.89 -14.74 -0.94
C GLU A 53 -2.05 -13.54 -1.39
N ILE A 54 -2.41 -12.31 -0.99
CA ILE A 54 -1.62 -11.10 -1.29
C ILE A 54 -0.68 -10.82 -0.12
N THR A 55 0.62 -10.82 -0.41
CA THR A 55 1.66 -10.31 0.48
C THR A 55 2.17 -8.98 -0.06
N MET A 56 2.03 -7.92 0.74
CA MET A 56 2.68 -6.64 0.45
C MET A 56 4.15 -6.71 0.86
N VAL A 57 5.04 -6.23 -0.01
CA VAL A 57 6.46 -6.07 0.26
C VAL A 57 6.77 -4.57 0.31
N HIS A 58 7.34 -4.13 1.43
CA HIS A 58 7.74 -2.74 1.63
C HIS A 58 9.17 -2.55 1.15
N GLY A 59 9.31 -1.97 -0.04
CA GLY A 59 10.60 -1.72 -0.66
C GLY A 59 11.32 -0.49 -0.07
N PRO A 60 12.51 -0.16 -0.59
CA PRO A 60 13.32 0.97 -0.14
C PRO A 60 12.74 2.33 -0.60
N GLY A 61 11.55 2.69 -0.10
CA GLY A 61 10.80 3.89 -0.51
C GLY A 61 11.10 5.17 0.27
N CYS A 62 12.12 5.15 1.11
CA CYS A 62 12.51 6.27 1.97
C CYS A 62 13.89 6.79 1.50
N PRO A 63 13.95 7.96 0.84
CA PRO A 63 15.21 8.47 0.27
C PRO A 63 16.28 8.69 1.34
N VAL A 64 15.90 9.14 2.53
CA VAL A 64 16.81 9.33 3.67
C VAL A 64 17.35 7.99 4.18
N CYS A 65 16.52 6.95 4.21
CA CYS A 65 16.88 5.64 4.74
C CYS A 65 17.89 4.89 3.85
N VAL A 66 17.98 5.27 2.57
CA VAL A 66 18.94 4.70 1.61
C VAL A 66 20.12 5.60 1.32
N THR A 67 20.25 6.73 2.02
CA THR A 67 21.40 7.62 1.88
C THR A 67 22.68 6.86 2.24
N PRO A 68 23.69 6.78 1.34
CA PRO A 68 24.97 6.18 1.66
C PRO A 68 25.65 6.84 2.86
N LEU A 69 26.21 6.05 3.77
CA LEU A 69 26.85 6.54 5.00
C LEU A 69 27.95 7.59 4.74
N HIS A 70 28.71 7.45 3.65
CA HIS A 70 29.79 8.39 3.32
C HIS A 70 29.31 9.79 2.90
N LEU A 71 28.00 10.00 2.74
CA LEU A 71 27.39 11.31 2.47
C LEU A 71 26.81 11.97 3.72
N ILE A 72 26.89 11.32 4.88
CA ILE A 72 26.37 11.81 6.17
C ILE A 72 27.58 12.20 7.02
N ASP A 73 27.64 13.47 7.42
CA ASP A 73 28.68 14.02 8.30
C ASP A 73 28.49 13.60 9.78
#